data_AF-A0A857LRQ8-F1
#
_entry.id   AF-A0A857LRQ8-F1
#
_cell.length_a   1.000
_cell.length_b   1.000
_cell.length_c   1.000
_cell.angle_alpha   90.00
_cell.angle_beta   90.00
_cell.angle_gamma   90.00
#
_symmetry.space_group_name_H-M   'P 1'
#
loop_
_entity.id
_entity.type
_entity.pdbx_description
1 polymer ?
#
loop_
_entity_poly.entity_id
_entity_poly.type
_entity_poly.pdbx_seq_one_letter_code
_entity_poly.pdbx_strand_id
1 'polypeptide(L)'
;MTATHQGLPVSIKIADREMRRDMAGLAAELTELCQGAAMVSGIRLRTKLLDEGMDADIVGAMGLPTSDDLADFERRTERTDGSTVR
;
A
#
# COMPACT_ATOMS: atom_id res chain seq x y z
N MET A 1 5.54 -2.65 -9.54
CA MET A 1 4.67 -3.84 -9.43
C MET A 1 3.26 -3.47 -9.86
N THR A 2 2.42 -4.45 -10.14
CA THR A 2 0.98 -4.28 -10.40
C THR A 2 0.22 -5.14 -9.41
N ALA A 3 -0.82 -4.58 -8.80
CA ALA A 3 -1.68 -5.26 -7.84
C ALA A 3 -3.15 -5.10 -8.20
N THR A 4 -3.98 -5.99 -7.67
CA THR A 4 -5.43 -5.85 -7.66
C THR A 4 -5.85 -4.68 -6.76
N HIS A 5 -7.13 -4.31 -6.83
CA HIS A 5 -7.72 -3.28 -5.97
C HIS A 5 -7.70 -3.65 -4.47
N GLN A 6 -7.47 -4.92 -4.11
CA GLN A 6 -7.29 -5.37 -2.73
C GLN A 6 -5.81 -5.48 -2.32
N GLY A 7 -4.87 -5.02 -3.16
CA GLY A 7 -3.44 -5.11 -2.88
C GLY A 7 -2.79 -6.44 -3.18
N LEU A 8 -3.53 -7.43 -3.72
CA LEU A 8 -2.93 -8.70 -4.12
C LEU A 8 -2.04 -8.51 -5.36
N PRO A 9 -0.77 -8.94 -5.36
CA PRO A 9 0.13 -8.74 -6.47
C PRO A 9 -0.31 -9.58 -7.69
N VAL A 10 -0.33 -8.95 -8.86
CA VAL A 10 -0.61 -9.58 -10.16
C VAL A 10 0.68 -9.75 -10.95
N SER A 11 1.61 -8.80 -10.82
CA SER A 11 2.92 -8.86 -11.48
C SER A 11 3.96 -8.10 -10.69
N ILE A 12 5.15 -8.68 -10.55
CA ILE A 12 6.28 -8.10 -9.84
C ILE A 12 7.49 -8.19 -10.75
N LYS A 13 8.22 -7.09 -10.87
CA LYS A 13 9.53 -7.05 -11.51
C LYS A 13 10.57 -6.80 -10.42
N ILE A 14 11.52 -7.70 -10.30
CA ILE A 14 12.60 -7.66 -9.32
C ILE A 14 13.89 -7.49 -10.12
N ALA A 15 14.74 -6.52 -9.76
CA ALA A 15 16.03 -6.37 -10.41
C ALA A 15 17.01 -7.45 -9.92
N ASP A 16 17.89 -7.96 -10.79
CA ASP A 16 18.82 -9.05 -10.46
C ASP A 16 19.67 -8.81 -9.20
N ARG A 17 20.05 -7.56 -8.94
CA ARG A 17 20.80 -7.18 -7.74
C ARG A 17 20.00 -7.43 -6.45
N GLU A 18 18.68 -7.28 -6.50
CA GLU A 18 17.79 -7.46 -5.35
C GLU A 18 17.64 -8.95 -5.01
N MET A 19 17.75 -9.83 -6.02
CA MET A 19 17.73 -11.29 -5.81
C MET A 19 18.96 -11.82 -5.05
N ARG A 20 19.99 -11.00 -4.88
CA ARG A 20 21.18 -11.32 -4.08
C ARG A 20 21.10 -10.80 -2.65
N ARG A 21 20.08 -10.00 -2.31
CA ARG A 21 19.84 -9.49 -0.96
C ARG A 21 19.26 -10.59 -0.08
N ASP A 22 19.16 -10.29 1.21
CA ASP A 22 18.39 -11.11 2.13
C ASP A 22 16.94 -11.25 1.63
N MET A 23 16.52 -12.50 1.43
CA MET A 23 15.20 -12.81 0.87
C MET A 23 14.07 -12.47 1.84
N ALA A 24 14.32 -12.46 3.16
CA ALA A 24 13.33 -12.04 4.14
C ALA A 24 13.09 -10.53 4.07
N GLY A 25 14.16 -9.72 3.99
CA GLY A 25 14.07 -8.29 3.74
C GLY A 25 13.32 -7.94 2.45
N LEU A 26 13.66 -8.61 1.34
CA LEU A 26 12.97 -8.40 0.06
C LEU A 26 11.47 -8.75 0.13
N ALA A 27 11.11 -9.83 0.84
CA ALA A 27 9.71 -10.21 1.02
C ALA A 27 8.94 -9.20 1.89
N ALA A 28 9.60 -8.60 2.90
CA ALA A 28 9.02 -7.54 3.71
C ALA A 28 8.73 -6.29 2.87
N GLU A 29 9.72 -5.81 2.10
CA GLU A 29 9.55 -4.66 1.18
C GLU A 29 8.42 -4.90 0.18
N LEU A 30 8.37 -6.09 -0.43
CA LEU A 30 7.28 -6.44 -1.34
C LEU A 30 5.91 -6.38 -0.64
N THR A 31 5.83 -6.85 0.60
CA THR A 31 4.59 -6.83 1.39
C THR A 31 4.15 -5.40 1.68
N GLU A 32 5.08 -4.52 2.05
CA GLU A 32 4.82 -3.09 2.25
C GLU A 32 4.31 -2.43 0.96
N LEU A 33 4.92 -2.72 -0.19
CA LEU A 33 4.44 -2.22 -1.48
C LEU A 33 3.03 -2.72 -1.82
N CYS A 34 2.69 -3.97 -1.50
CA CYS A 34 1.35 -4.51 -1.67
C CYS A 34 0.32 -3.78 -0.79
N GLN A 35 0.67 -3.51 0.47
CA GLN A 35 -0.17 -2.79 1.40
C GLN A 35 -0.42 -1.34 0.93
N GLY A 36 0.62 -0.64 0.49
CA GLY A 36 0.48 0.70 -0.10
C GLY A 36 -0.44 0.72 -1.33
N ALA A 37 -0.31 -0.27 -2.21
CA ALA A 37 -1.19 -0.41 -3.37
C ALA A 37 -2.67 -0.65 -2.99
N ALA A 38 -2.92 -1.40 -1.91
CA ALA A 38 -4.27 -1.59 -1.35
C ALA A 38 -4.83 -0.25 -0.83
N MET A 39 -4.02 0.52 -0.09
CA MET A 39 -4.43 1.82 0.45
C MET A 39 -4.82 2.79 -0.66
N VAL A 40 -3.99 2.95 -1.68
CA VAL A 40 -4.28 3.81 -2.84
C VAL A 40 -5.57 3.37 -3.54
N SER A 41 -5.79 2.07 -3.69
CA SER A 41 -7.00 1.55 -4.33
C SER A 41 -8.25 1.80 -3.48
N GLY A 42 -8.16 1.63 -2.17
CA GLY A 42 -9.24 1.93 -1.24
C GLY A 42 -9.61 3.43 -1.20
N ILE A 43 -8.61 4.32 -1.26
CA ILE A 43 -8.84 5.78 -1.37
C ILE A 43 -9.57 6.11 -2.67
N ARG A 44 -9.16 5.53 -3.80
CA ARG A 44 -9.86 5.72 -5.07
C ARG A 44 -11.30 5.25 -5.03
N LEU A 45 -11.57 4.10 -4.39
CA LEU A 45 -12.92 3.59 -4.19
C LEU A 45 -13.72 4.56 -3.31
N ARG A 46 -13.12 5.05 -2.22
CA ARG A 46 -13.73 6.05 -1.33
C ARG A 46 -14.16 7.30 -2.11
N THR A 47 -13.25 7.88 -2.89
CA THR A 47 -13.54 9.05 -3.73
C THR A 47 -14.65 8.76 -4.72
N LYS A 48 -14.60 7.61 -5.41
CA LYS A 48 -15.62 7.23 -6.39
C LYS A 48 -17.02 7.14 -5.77
N LEU A 49 -17.16 6.52 -4.60
CA LEU A 49 -18.46 6.39 -3.92
C LEU A 49 -19.03 7.75 -3.51
N LEU A 50 -18.17 8.66 -3.02
CA LEU A 50 -18.58 10.02 -2.69
C LEU A 50 -19.00 10.80 -3.95
N ASP A 51 -18.26 10.66 -5.05
CA ASP A 51 -18.58 11.28 -6.34
C ASP A 51 -19.90 10.75 -6.93
N GLU A 52 -20.23 9.48 -6.68
CA GLU A 52 -21.52 8.86 -7.04
C GLU A 52 -22.68 9.29 -6.13
N GLY A 53 -22.43 10.16 -5.14
CA GLY A 53 -23.44 10.73 -4.25
C GLY A 53 -23.77 9.85 -3.04
N MET A 54 -22.92 8.87 -2.73
CA MET A 54 -23.08 8.06 -1.52
C MET A 54 -22.82 8.90 -0.27
N ASP A 55 -23.63 8.68 0.76
CA ASP A 55 -23.54 9.43 2.02
C ASP A 55 -22.16 9.24 2.70
N ALA A 56 -21.58 10.35 3.18
CA ALA A 56 -20.23 10.37 3.73
C ALA A 56 -20.09 9.55 5.02
N ASP A 57 -21.14 9.49 5.85
CA ASP A 57 -21.13 8.70 7.09
C ASP A 57 -21.17 7.21 6.76
N ILE A 58 -21.93 6.83 5.73
CA ILE A 58 -21.95 5.43 5.23
C ILE A 58 -20.59 5.05 4.66
N VAL A 59 -19.99 5.90 3.81
CA VAL A 59 -18.63 5.67 3.27
C VAL A 59 -17.58 5.64 4.40
N GLY A 60 -17.77 6.44 5.45
CA GLY A 60 -16.97 6.40 6.67
C GLY A 60 -17.04 5.04 7.38
N ALA A 61 -18.25 4.49 7.53
CA ALA A 61 -18.48 3.21 8.19
C ALA A 61 -17.91 1.99 7.43
N MET A 62 -17.61 2.12 6.13
CA MET A 62 -17.02 1.05 5.32
C MET A 62 -15.55 0.76 5.65
N GLY A 63 -14.87 1.63 6.42
CA GLY A 63 -13.47 1.43 6.78
C GLY A 63 -12.50 1.56 5.61
N LEU A 64 -12.88 2.28 4.55
CA LEU A 64 -11.98 2.56 3.43
C LEU A 64 -10.88 3.54 3.86
N PRO A 65 -9.62 3.29 3.45
CA PRO A 65 -8.49 4.12 3.83
C PRO A 65 -8.63 5.56 3.31
N THR A 66 -8.01 6.47 4.04
CA THR A 66 -7.92 7.89 3.74
C THR A 66 -6.51 8.28 3.28
N SER A 67 -6.36 9.49 2.72
CA SER A 67 -5.05 10.03 2.38
C SER A 67 -4.13 10.19 3.59
N ASP A 68 -4.70 10.48 4.77
CA ASP A 68 -3.95 10.59 6.01
C ASP A 68 -3.42 9.23 6.48
N ASP A 69 -4.22 8.16 6.35
CA ASP A 69 -3.79 6.79 6.65
C ASP A 69 -2.60 6.37 5.77
N LEU A 70 -2.64 6.73 4.48
CA LEU A 70 -1.53 6.48 3.55
C LEU A 70 -0.28 7.27 3.94
N ALA A 71 -0.42 8.55 4.29
CA ALA A 71 0.71 9.36 4.73
C ALA A 71 1.33 8.83 6.04
N ASP A 72 0.51 8.33 6.97
CA ASP A 72 0.97 7.65 8.20
C ASP A 72 1.64 6.32 7.92
N PHE A 73 1.18 5.58 6.90
CA PHE A 73 1.82 4.36 6.43
C PHE A 73 3.21 4.67 5.84
N GLU A 74 3.30 5.61 4.91
CA GLU A 74 4.56 6.00 4.26
C GLU A 74 5.61 6.47 5.28
N ARG A 75 5.20 7.31 6.26
CA ARG A 75 6.09 7.73 7.36
C ARG A 75 6.64 6.56 8.19
N ARG A 76 5.85 5.52 8.39
CA ARG A 76 6.28 4.34 9.15
C ARG A 76 7.21 3.44 8.34
N THR A 77 6.95 3.25 7.05
CA THR A 77 7.76 2.41 6.17
C THR A 77 9.11 3.06 5.85
N GLU A 78 9.15 4.38 5.62
CA GLU A 78 10.41 5.13 5.41
C GLU A 78 11.37 5.03 6.62
N ARG A 79 10.83 5.03 7.83
CA ARG A 79 11.61 4.88 9.08
C ARG A 79 12.26 3.49 9.22
N THR A 80 11.68 2.46 8.62
CA THR A 80 12.19 1.08 8.68
C THR A 80 13.37 0.90 7.73
N ASP A 81 13.33 1.54 6.55
CA ASP A 81 14.41 1.50 5.54
C ASP A 81 15.73 2.11 6.04
N GLY A 82 15.65 3.10 6.93
CA GLY A 82 16.83 3.75 7.55
C GLY A 82 17.53 2.95 8.66
N SER A 83 16.96 1.82 9.11
CA SER A 83 17.49 1.05 10.25
C SER A 83 18.30 -0.18 9.85
N THR A 84 18.38 -0.53 8.56
CA THR A 84 19.04 -1.77 8.08
C THR A 84 20.47 -1.55 7.57
N VAL A 85 21.24 -0.72 8.28
CA VAL A 85 22.71 -0.74 8.20
C VAL A 85 23.26 -0.90 9.62
N ARG A 86 23.45 -2.16 10.04
CA ARG A 86 24.57 -2.65 10.86
C ARG A 86 24.73 -4.15 10.68
#